data_AF-A0A091D5F4-F1
#
_entry.id   AF-A0A091D5F4-F1
#
_cell.length_a   1.000
_cell.length_b   1.000
_cell.length_c   1.000
_cell.angle_alpha   90.00
_cell.angle_beta   90.00
_cell.angle_gamma   90.00
#
_symmetry.space_group_name_H-M   'P 1'
#
loop_
_entity.id
_entity.type
_entity.pdbx_description
1 polymer ?
#
loop_
_entity_poly.entity_id
_entity_poly.type
_entity_poly.pdbx_seq_one_letter_code
_entity_poly.pdbx_strand_id
1 'polypeptide(L)'
;MVLVAGQYSTGKTSFIQYLLEQEVPGSRVGPEPTTDCFVAVMHGDTEGTVPGNALVVDPDKPFRKLNPFGNTFLNRFMCAQLPNQVLESISIIDTPGILSGAKQRVSRGYDFPAVLRWFAERVDLIILLFDAHKLEISDEFSEAIGALHGYEDKIRVVLNKADMVETQQLMRVYGALMWALGKVVGTPEVLRVYIGSFWSQPLLVPDNRRLFELEEQDLFRDIQGLPRHAALRKLNDLVKRARLARVHAYIISYLKKEMPSVFGKENKKKQLILKLPVIFAKIQLEQHISPGDFPDCQKMQEMLMAHDFTKFHSLKPKLLEALDEMLTRDIAKLMPLLRQEELESTEVGVQGGAFEGTHMGPFVERGPDEALEDGEEASDDEAEWVVTKDKSKYDEIFYNLAPAEGKLSGSKAKTWMVGTKLPNSVLGRIWKLSDVDRDGMLDDEEFALASHLIEAKLEGHGLPANLPRRLVPPSKRRQKGSAE
;
A
#
# COMPACT_ATOMS: atom_id res chain seq x y z
N MET A 1 13.41 -3.64 -8.85
CA MET A 1 13.66 -3.92 -7.42
C MET A 1 12.54 -3.37 -6.57
N VAL A 2 12.04 -4.17 -5.62
CA VAL A 2 11.05 -3.77 -4.61
C VAL A 2 11.72 -3.78 -3.23
N LEU A 3 11.64 -2.68 -2.47
CA LEU A 3 12.15 -2.60 -1.10
C LEU A 3 11.05 -2.94 -0.10
N VAL A 4 11.30 -3.82 0.86
CA VAL A 4 10.34 -4.15 1.93
C VAL A 4 10.89 -3.68 3.27
N ALA A 5 10.22 -2.72 3.90
CA ALA A 5 10.64 -2.10 5.15
C ALA A 5 9.52 -2.02 6.18
N GLY A 6 9.90 -1.91 7.45
CA GLY A 6 8.97 -1.95 8.58
C GLY A 6 9.65 -2.37 9.87
N GLN A 7 8.94 -2.19 10.99
CA GLN A 7 9.43 -2.56 12.33
C GLN A 7 9.65 -4.07 12.49
N TYR A 8 10.15 -4.47 13.66
CA TYR A 8 10.28 -5.90 14.00
C TYR A 8 8.92 -6.59 14.00
N SER A 9 8.94 -7.84 13.54
CA SER A 9 7.79 -8.75 13.58
C SER A 9 6.54 -8.28 12.83
N THR A 10 6.64 -7.27 11.96
CA THR A 10 5.55 -6.83 11.06
C THR A 10 5.27 -7.79 9.89
N GLY A 11 6.10 -8.82 9.72
CA GLY A 11 5.92 -9.86 8.71
C GLY A 11 6.60 -9.61 7.36
N LYS A 12 7.68 -8.80 7.32
CA LYS A 12 8.45 -8.53 6.08
C LYS A 12 8.91 -9.80 5.35
N THR A 13 9.65 -10.67 6.04
CA THR A 13 10.15 -11.91 5.45
C THR A 13 9.01 -12.85 5.07
N SER A 14 7.95 -12.94 5.89
CA SER A 14 6.75 -13.72 5.57
C SER A 14 6.02 -13.19 4.34
N PHE A 15 5.92 -11.87 4.18
CA PHE A 15 5.35 -11.22 3.00
C PHE A 15 6.14 -11.58 1.74
N ILE A 16 7.47 -11.59 1.81
CA ILE A 16 8.31 -11.98 0.67
C ILE A 16 8.13 -13.47 0.34
N GLN A 17 8.15 -14.34 1.34
CA GLN A 17 7.89 -15.77 1.15
C GLN A 17 6.50 -16.02 0.57
N TYR A 18 5.52 -15.22 0.97
CA TYR A 18 4.16 -15.28 0.45
C TYR A 18 4.11 -14.91 -1.03
N LEU A 19 4.73 -13.80 -1.44
CA LEU A 19 4.82 -13.42 -2.86
C LEU A 19 5.50 -14.49 -3.72
N LEU A 20 6.55 -15.11 -3.19
CA LEU A 20 7.33 -16.13 -3.90
C LEU A 20 6.70 -17.52 -3.85
N GLU A 21 5.74 -17.76 -2.95
CA GLU A 21 5.26 -19.08 -2.53
C GLU A 21 6.39 -20.08 -2.20
N GLN A 22 7.52 -19.54 -1.73
CA GLN A 22 8.75 -20.30 -1.52
C GLN A 22 9.56 -19.67 -0.38
N GLU A 23 10.28 -20.51 0.39
CA GLU A 23 11.17 -20.02 1.43
C GLU A 23 12.42 -19.35 0.85
N VAL A 24 12.84 -18.25 1.48
CA VAL A 24 14.04 -17.50 1.07
C VAL A 24 15.29 -18.09 1.74
N PRO A 25 16.33 -18.49 0.98
CA PRO A 25 17.58 -18.99 1.53
C PRO A 25 18.26 -17.99 2.47
N GLY A 26 18.68 -18.48 3.65
CA GLY A 26 19.38 -17.66 4.64
C GLY A 26 18.48 -16.77 5.51
N SER A 27 17.20 -16.63 5.17
CA SER A 27 16.21 -15.94 6.00
C SER A 27 15.49 -16.91 6.91
N ARG A 28 15.26 -16.55 8.18
CA ARG A 28 14.44 -17.33 9.12
C ARG A 28 13.26 -16.48 9.59
N VAL A 29 12.06 -17.06 9.61
CA VAL A 29 10.88 -16.41 10.21
C VAL A 29 10.79 -16.83 11.67
N GLY A 30 10.66 -15.86 12.58
CA GLY A 30 10.48 -16.14 14.00
C GLY A 30 9.98 -14.92 14.78
N PRO A 31 9.46 -15.14 16.01
CA PRO A 31 8.90 -14.08 16.85
C PRO A 31 9.97 -13.15 17.46
N GLU A 32 11.21 -13.63 17.57
CA GLU A 32 12.38 -12.85 18.00
C GLU A 32 13.01 -12.10 16.80
N PRO A 33 13.86 -11.06 17.04
CA PRO A 33 14.62 -10.37 16.00
C PRO A 33 15.44 -11.35 15.14
N THR A 34 14.87 -11.78 14.02
CA THR A 34 15.38 -12.90 13.22
C THR A 34 16.21 -12.44 12.02
N THR A 35 15.86 -11.30 11.42
CA THR A 35 16.61 -10.69 10.31
C THR A 35 17.29 -9.41 10.80
N ASP A 36 18.61 -9.48 10.99
CA ASP A 36 19.46 -8.34 11.40
C ASP A 36 20.30 -7.76 10.23
N CYS A 37 20.14 -8.33 9.03
CA CYS A 37 20.85 -7.96 7.81
C CYS A 37 19.89 -7.58 6.66
N PHE A 38 20.40 -6.84 5.69
CA PHE A 38 19.72 -6.61 4.43
C PHE A 38 19.87 -7.85 3.54
N VAL A 39 18.78 -8.34 2.97
CA VAL A 39 18.78 -9.52 2.10
C VAL A 39 18.28 -9.11 0.72
N ALA A 40 19.18 -9.13 -0.27
CA ALA A 40 18.82 -8.98 -1.67
C ALA A 40 18.37 -10.33 -2.24
N VAL A 41 17.06 -10.56 -2.31
CA VAL A 41 16.45 -11.75 -2.91
C VAL A 41 16.38 -11.54 -4.42
N MET A 42 17.16 -12.34 -5.15
CA MET A 42 17.33 -12.21 -6.60
C MET A 42 17.27 -13.57 -7.28
N HIS A 43 17.04 -13.57 -8.59
CA HIS A 43 17.12 -14.80 -9.36
C HIS A 43 18.54 -15.39 -9.33
N GLY A 44 18.60 -16.71 -9.38
CA GLY A 44 19.80 -17.48 -9.69
C GLY A 44 19.44 -18.92 -10.04
N ASP A 45 20.26 -19.55 -10.86
CA ASP A 45 20.00 -20.91 -11.36
C ASP A 45 20.01 -21.98 -10.24
N THR A 46 20.65 -21.67 -9.12
CA THR A 46 20.77 -22.55 -7.95
C THR A 46 20.46 -21.80 -6.67
N GLU A 47 19.83 -22.50 -5.72
CA GLU A 47 19.61 -21.98 -4.38
C GLU A 47 20.95 -21.75 -3.65
N GLY A 48 21.13 -20.56 -3.10
CA GLY A 48 22.35 -20.22 -2.39
C GLY A 48 22.34 -18.81 -1.81
N THR A 49 23.40 -18.48 -1.08
CA THR A 49 23.60 -17.14 -0.52
C THR A 49 25.00 -16.64 -0.83
N VAL A 50 25.11 -15.33 -1.09
CA VAL A 50 26.37 -14.64 -1.34
C VAL A 50 26.52 -13.51 -0.32
N PRO A 51 27.63 -13.46 0.46
CA PRO A 51 27.84 -12.42 1.45
C PRO A 51 28.14 -11.06 0.80
N GLY A 52 27.79 -9.98 1.49
CA GLY A 52 27.86 -8.61 0.95
C GLY A 52 29.24 -8.18 0.48
N ASN A 53 30.31 -8.62 1.15
CA ASN A 53 31.69 -8.33 0.73
C ASN A 53 32.02 -8.91 -0.65
N ALA A 54 31.50 -10.10 -0.98
CA ALA A 54 31.63 -10.69 -2.31
C ALA A 54 30.68 -10.02 -3.31
N LEU A 55 29.48 -9.63 -2.86
CA LEU A 55 28.47 -9.05 -3.71
C LEU A 55 28.83 -7.65 -4.26
N VAL A 56 29.58 -6.84 -3.50
CA VAL A 56 29.98 -5.49 -3.96
C VAL A 56 31.13 -5.49 -4.97
N VAL A 57 31.83 -6.61 -5.13
CA VAL A 57 32.87 -6.77 -6.15
C VAL A 57 32.37 -7.42 -7.44
N ASP A 58 31.16 -7.98 -7.42
CA ASP A 58 30.50 -8.58 -8.57
C ASP A 58 30.10 -7.49 -9.61
N PRO A 59 30.64 -7.53 -10.85
CA PRO A 59 30.31 -6.54 -11.88
C PRO A 59 28.88 -6.67 -12.42
N ASP A 60 28.26 -7.85 -12.27
CA ASP A 60 26.92 -8.14 -12.80
C ASP A 60 25.81 -7.76 -11.82
N LYS A 61 26.18 -7.24 -10.64
CA LYS A 61 25.25 -6.85 -9.58
C LYS A 61 25.26 -5.34 -9.33
N PRO A 62 24.09 -4.72 -9.05
CA PRO A 62 23.97 -3.26 -8.90
C PRO A 62 24.49 -2.72 -7.55
N PHE A 63 25.21 -3.53 -6.77
CA PHE A 63 25.52 -3.25 -5.37
C PHE A 63 26.92 -2.67 -5.11
N ARG A 64 27.77 -2.54 -6.14
CA ARG A 64 29.14 -2.00 -6.00
C ARG A 64 29.21 -0.65 -5.28
N LYS A 65 28.18 0.20 -5.44
CA LYS A 65 28.10 1.52 -4.79
C LYS A 65 27.67 1.48 -3.32
N LEU A 66 27.51 0.29 -2.73
CA LEU A 66 27.31 0.12 -1.29
C LEU A 66 28.63 0.03 -0.51
N ASN A 67 29.77 -0.15 -1.19
CA ASN A 67 31.08 -0.21 -0.55
C ASN A 67 31.40 0.98 0.39
N PRO A 68 30.99 2.25 0.10
CA PRO A 68 31.21 3.38 0.99
C PRO A 68 30.55 3.29 2.37
N PHE A 69 29.53 2.42 2.55
CA PHE A 69 28.92 2.20 3.87
C PHE A 69 29.82 1.36 4.82
N GLY A 70 30.90 0.79 4.29
CA GLY A 70 31.96 0.13 5.06
C GLY A 70 31.64 -1.31 5.46
N ASN A 71 32.67 -2.00 5.98
CA ASN A 71 32.62 -3.43 6.30
C ASN A 71 31.53 -3.80 7.32
N THR A 72 31.21 -2.91 8.26
CA THR A 72 30.16 -3.18 9.26
C THR A 72 28.80 -3.37 8.61
N PHE A 73 28.49 -2.57 7.58
CA PHE A 73 27.28 -2.73 6.78
C PHE A 73 27.37 -3.97 5.89
N LEU A 74 28.49 -4.17 5.18
CA LEU A 74 28.64 -5.28 4.24
C LEU A 74 28.58 -6.67 4.89
N ASN A 75 29.01 -6.79 6.15
CA ASN A 75 28.83 -8.01 6.95
C ASN A 75 27.35 -8.27 7.33
N ARG A 76 26.50 -7.25 7.23
CA ARG A 76 25.05 -7.28 7.45
C ARG A 76 24.28 -7.04 6.16
N PHE A 77 24.88 -7.42 5.04
CA PHE A 77 24.26 -7.42 3.73
C PHE A 77 24.55 -8.76 3.07
N MET A 78 23.54 -9.37 2.45
CA MET A 78 23.68 -10.63 1.74
C MET A 78 22.75 -10.66 0.53
N CYS A 79 23.07 -11.50 -0.45
CA CYS A 79 22.17 -11.84 -1.54
C CYS A 79 21.70 -13.28 -1.36
N ALA A 80 20.39 -13.50 -1.39
CA ALA A 80 19.79 -14.83 -1.50
C ALA A 80 19.41 -15.05 -2.96
N GLN A 81 19.86 -16.17 -3.53
CA GLN A 81 19.56 -16.55 -4.90
C GLN A 81 18.77 -17.84 -4.91
N LEU A 82 17.75 -17.90 -5.76
CA LEU A 82 16.92 -19.09 -5.97
C LEU A 82 16.25 -19.02 -7.35
N PRO A 83 15.99 -20.18 -7.98
CA PRO A 83 15.25 -20.24 -9.24
C PRO A 83 13.77 -20.05 -8.94
N ASN A 84 13.22 -18.89 -9.32
CA ASN A 84 11.82 -18.56 -9.13
C ASN A 84 11.36 -17.57 -10.21
N GLN A 85 10.18 -17.79 -10.81
CA GLN A 85 9.65 -16.98 -11.92
C GLN A 85 9.42 -15.52 -11.54
N VAL A 86 8.98 -15.26 -10.30
CA VAL A 86 8.82 -13.88 -9.79
C VAL A 86 10.15 -13.15 -9.83
N LEU A 87 11.24 -13.87 -9.51
CA LEU A 87 12.57 -13.29 -9.44
C LEU A 87 13.22 -13.05 -10.82
N GLU A 88 12.72 -13.70 -11.86
CA GLU A 88 13.11 -13.41 -13.25
C GLU A 88 12.63 -12.02 -13.68
N SER A 89 11.45 -11.60 -13.19
CA SER A 89 10.87 -10.30 -13.50
C SER A 89 11.33 -9.18 -12.55
N ILE A 90 11.47 -9.48 -11.25
CA ILE A 90 11.80 -8.49 -10.22
C ILE A 90 12.83 -9.01 -9.23
N SER A 91 13.42 -8.12 -8.44
CA SER A 91 14.23 -8.52 -7.28
C SER A 91 13.70 -7.81 -6.05
N ILE A 92 13.77 -8.45 -4.89
CA ILE A 92 13.17 -7.96 -3.65
C ILE A 92 14.28 -7.74 -2.63
N ILE A 93 14.25 -6.60 -1.94
CA ILE A 93 15.19 -6.27 -0.88
C ILE A 93 14.45 -6.35 0.46
N ASP A 94 14.72 -7.38 1.25
CA ASP A 94 14.30 -7.44 2.65
C ASP A 94 15.24 -6.58 3.50
N THR A 95 14.66 -5.86 4.46
CA THR A 95 15.41 -4.96 5.34
C THR A 95 15.37 -5.46 6.78
N PRO A 96 16.42 -5.17 7.58
CA PRO A 96 16.37 -5.43 9.02
C PRO A 96 15.17 -4.75 9.67
N GLY A 97 14.60 -5.37 10.70
CA GLY A 97 13.56 -4.74 11.50
C GLY A 97 13.99 -3.35 12.02
N ILE A 98 13.10 -2.37 11.90
CA ILE A 98 13.32 -1.06 12.50
C ILE A 98 13.05 -1.17 14.00
N LEU A 99 14.02 -0.76 14.81
CA LEU A 99 13.98 -0.94 16.26
C LEU A 99 12.95 0.03 16.89
N SER A 100 12.35 -0.42 18.00
CA SER A 100 11.45 0.40 18.80
C SER A 100 12.18 0.85 20.07
N GLY A 101 12.46 2.15 20.18
CA GLY A 101 12.92 2.78 21.42
C GLY A 101 14.40 3.18 21.49
N ALA A 102 14.68 4.22 22.28
CA ALA A 102 15.97 4.92 22.33
C ALA A 102 17.17 4.08 22.81
N LYS A 103 16.95 3.00 23.58
CA LYS A 103 18.04 2.18 24.15
C LYS A 103 18.72 1.27 23.12
N GLN A 104 18.12 1.06 21.94
CA GLN A 104 18.67 0.21 20.88
C GLN A 104 19.31 1.02 19.73
N ARG A 105 19.21 2.36 19.74
CA ARG A 105 19.82 3.27 18.76
C ARG A 105 21.35 3.14 18.61
N VAL A 106 22.03 2.54 19.58
CA VAL A 106 23.50 2.60 19.72
C VAL A 106 24.26 1.53 18.91
N SER A 107 23.61 0.54 18.26
CA SER A 107 24.32 -0.72 17.91
C SER A 107 24.17 -1.30 16.47
N ARG A 108 23.82 -0.50 15.45
CA ARG A 108 23.88 -1.00 14.05
C ARG A 108 25.29 -0.94 13.47
N GLY A 109 26.07 0.08 13.83
CA GLY A 109 27.43 0.29 13.33
C GLY A 109 27.50 0.80 11.87
N TYR A 110 26.37 1.23 11.31
CA TYR A 110 26.24 1.90 10.02
C TYR A 110 25.02 2.84 10.03
N ASP A 111 24.97 3.80 9.10
CA ASP A 111 23.88 4.76 8.95
C ASP A 111 22.69 4.13 8.20
N PHE A 112 21.70 3.64 8.96
CA PHE A 112 20.53 2.96 8.39
C PHE A 112 19.63 3.87 7.53
N PRO A 113 19.26 5.09 7.97
CA PRO A 113 18.54 6.04 7.13
C PRO A 113 19.25 6.32 5.79
N ALA A 114 20.57 6.48 5.79
CA ALA A 114 21.33 6.71 4.55
C ALA A 114 21.30 5.51 3.60
N VAL A 115 21.37 4.28 4.13
CA VAL A 115 21.21 3.06 3.32
C VAL A 115 19.80 2.96 2.73
N LEU A 116 18.75 3.22 3.52
CA LEU A 116 17.38 3.24 3.02
C LEU A 116 17.20 4.26 1.90
N ARG A 117 17.73 5.47 2.07
CA ARG A 117 17.72 6.50 1.02
C ARG A 117 18.45 6.05 -0.25
N TRP A 118 19.59 5.37 -0.10
CA TRP A 118 20.33 4.81 -1.24
C TRP A 118 19.48 3.79 -2.03
N PHE A 119 18.70 2.95 -1.33
CA PHE A 119 17.76 2.05 -1.99
C PHE A 119 16.59 2.83 -2.61
N ALA A 120 15.98 3.79 -1.91
CA ALA A 120 14.86 4.59 -2.41
C ALA A 120 15.15 5.26 -3.78
N GLU A 121 16.39 5.73 -3.97
CA GLU A 121 16.89 6.28 -5.22
C GLU A 121 16.91 5.29 -6.41
N ARG A 122 16.86 3.99 -6.15
CA ARG A 122 17.15 2.92 -7.14
C ARG A 122 16.04 1.88 -7.26
N VAL A 123 15.20 1.76 -6.25
CA VAL A 123 14.07 0.84 -6.26
C VAL A 123 12.88 1.44 -7.00
N ASP A 124 12.04 0.54 -7.45
CA ASP A 124 10.86 0.82 -8.24
C ASP A 124 9.63 1.05 -7.35
N LEU A 125 9.59 0.35 -6.21
CA LEU A 125 8.50 0.36 -5.24
C LEU A 125 9.06 0.13 -3.84
N ILE A 126 8.46 0.79 -2.84
CA ILE A 126 8.80 0.68 -1.42
C ILE A 126 7.57 0.24 -0.64
N ILE A 127 7.57 -0.99 -0.15
CA ILE A 127 6.55 -1.54 0.75
C ILE A 127 6.89 -1.14 2.18
N LEU A 128 5.99 -0.42 2.85
CA LEU A 128 6.07 -0.12 4.29
C LEU A 128 5.04 -0.95 5.05
N LEU A 129 5.51 -1.96 5.79
CA LEU A 129 4.68 -2.89 6.56
C LEU A 129 4.44 -2.41 7.99
N PHE A 130 3.17 -2.41 8.39
CA PHE A 130 2.68 -2.16 9.74
C PHE A 130 1.88 -3.37 10.23
N ASP A 131 1.93 -3.66 11.53
CA ASP A 131 1.18 -4.76 12.15
C ASP A 131 -0.10 -4.21 12.77
N ALA A 132 -1.26 -4.69 12.33
CA ALA A 132 -2.56 -4.25 12.85
C ALA A 132 -2.80 -4.61 14.32
N HIS A 133 -2.14 -5.66 14.82
CA HIS A 133 -2.24 -6.11 16.20
C HIS A 133 -1.36 -5.28 17.14
N LYS A 134 -0.21 -4.77 16.65
CA LYS A 134 0.78 -4.00 17.42
C LYS A 134 1.24 -2.76 16.68
N LEU A 135 0.31 -1.85 16.40
CA LEU A 135 0.65 -0.60 15.71
C LEU A 135 1.47 0.31 16.63
N GLU A 136 2.74 0.46 16.31
CA GLU A 136 3.64 1.45 16.92
C GLU A 136 4.41 2.19 15.80
N ILE A 137 4.54 3.51 15.91
CA ILE A 137 5.45 4.28 15.04
C ILE A 137 6.52 4.87 15.93
N SER A 138 7.69 4.22 15.97
CA SER A 138 8.82 4.69 16.74
C SER A 138 9.48 5.92 16.09
N ASP A 139 10.23 6.70 16.87
CA ASP A 139 11.03 7.81 16.36
C ASP A 139 12.01 7.35 15.26
N GLU A 140 12.65 6.19 15.43
CA GLU A 140 13.58 5.62 14.44
C GLU A 140 12.85 5.25 13.15
N PHE A 141 11.60 4.79 13.25
CA PHE A 141 10.79 4.53 12.08
C PHE A 141 10.35 5.83 11.39
N SER A 142 10.03 6.86 12.16
CA SER A 142 9.74 8.20 11.62
C SER A 142 10.95 8.79 10.89
N GLU A 143 12.16 8.61 11.44
CA GLU A 143 13.41 9.02 10.80
C GLU A 143 13.68 8.21 9.52
N ALA A 144 13.43 6.90 9.55
CA ALA A 144 13.53 6.05 8.37
C ALA A 144 12.54 6.45 7.26
N ILE A 145 11.30 6.78 7.60
CA ILE A 145 10.30 7.31 6.65
C ILE A 145 10.74 8.68 6.14
N GLY A 146 11.28 9.55 7.00
CA GLY A 146 11.85 10.84 6.61
C GLY A 146 13.01 10.72 5.61
N ALA A 147 13.79 9.63 5.68
CA ALA A 147 14.83 9.34 4.70
C ALA A 147 14.29 9.06 3.28
N LEU A 148 13.01 8.68 3.17
CA LEU A 148 12.30 8.42 1.91
C LEU A 148 11.65 9.67 1.29
N HIS A 149 11.82 10.84 1.91
CA HIS A 149 11.28 12.09 1.39
C HIS A 149 11.74 12.36 -0.06
N GLY A 150 10.80 12.74 -0.93
CA GLY A 150 10.97 12.92 -2.38
C GLY A 150 10.72 11.66 -3.22
N TYR A 151 10.44 10.52 -2.57
CA TYR A 151 10.12 9.23 -3.18
C TYR A 151 8.76 8.69 -2.72
N GLU A 152 7.87 9.56 -2.26
CA GLU A 152 6.54 9.21 -1.74
C GLU A 152 5.69 8.48 -2.80
N ASP A 153 5.88 8.80 -4.08
CA ASP A 153 5.23 8.15 -5.23
C ASP A 153 5.54 6.64 -5.34
N LYS A 154 6.68 6.22 -4.80
CA LYS A 154 7.11 4.81 -4.78
C LYS A 154 6.59 4.06 -3.57
N ILE A 155 6.04 4.75 -2.57
CA ILE A 155 5.64 4.14 -1.30
C ILE A 155 4.26 3.50 -1.44
N ARG A 156 4.16 2.26 -0.96
CA ARG A 156 2.92 1.52 -0.72
C ARG A 156 2.91 1.06 0.72
N VAL A 157 1.90 1.46 1.47
CA VAL A 157 1.78 1.10 2.88
C VAL A 157 0.95 -0.18 2.96
N VAL A 158 1.37 -1.14 3.77
CA VAL A 158 0.65 -2.40 3.97
C VAL A 158 0.34 -2.54 5.47
N LEU A 159 -0.94 -2.55 5.81
CA LEU A 159 -1.43 -2.85 7.15
C LEU A 159 -1.69 -4.36 7.24
N ASN A 160 -0.67 -5.08 7.68
CA ASN A 160 -0.60 -6.53 7.74
C ASN A 160 -1.25 -7.09 9.00
N LYS A 161 -1.56 -8.39 9.00
CA LYS A 161 -2.21 -9.13 10.11
C LYS A 161 -3.55 -8.53 10.52
N ALA A 162 -4.27 -7.95 9.56
CA ALA A 162 -5.56 -7.32 9.79
C ALA A 162 -6.63 -8.33 10.27
N ASP A 163 -6.46 -9.61 9.96
CA ASP A 163 -7.30 -10.71 10.42
C ASP A 163 -7.15 -11.04 11.91
N MET A 164 -6.12 -10.53 12.58
CA MET A 164 -5.87 -10.78 14.02
C MET A 164 -6.67 -9.84 14.94
N VAL A 165 -7.44 -8.90 14.36
CA VAL A 165 -8.20 -7.90 15.11
C VAL A 165 -9.65 -7.85 14.61
N GLU A 166 -10.58 -7.55 15.50
CA GLU A 166 -11.99 -7.34 15.13
C GLU A 166 -12.17 -6.11 14.24
N THR A 167 -13.24 -6.09 13.43
CA THR A 167 -13.51 -5.01 12.45
C THR A 167 -13.49 -3.61 13.06
N GLN A 168 -14.07 -3.40 14.24
CA GLN A 168 -14.05 -2.08 14.89
C GLN A 168 -12.64 -1.67 15.34
N GLN A 169 -11.86 -2.62 15.84
CA GLN A 169 -10.48 -2.36 16.23
C GLN A 169 -9.61 -2.08 15.00
N LEU A 170 -9.82 -2.80 13.90
CA LEU A 170 -9.14 -2.56 12.62
C LEU A 170 -9.34 -1.11 12.14
N MET A 171 -10.57 -0.60 12.19
CA MET A 171 -10.86 0.79 11.80
C MET A 171 -10.15 1.82 12.68
N ARG A 172 -10.02 1.56 13.99
CA ARG A 172 -9.26 2.42 14.92
C ARG A 172 -7.77 2.42 14.61
N VAL A 173 -7.21 1.24 14.36
CA VAL A 173 -5.79 1.06 14.03
C VAL A 173 -5.48 1.73 12.69
N TYR A 174 -6.32 1.52 11.67
CA TYR A 174 -6.20 2.18 10.38
C TYR A 174 -6.24 3.71 10.51
N GLY A 175 -7.22 4.26 11.24
CA GLY A 175 -7.29 5.70 11.50
C GLY A 175 -6.06 6.25 12.23
N ALA A 176 -5.54 5.53 13.23
CA ALA A 176 -4.32 5.91 13.94
C ALA A 176 -3.08 5.90 13.04
N LEU A 177 -2.96 4.89 12.15
CA LEU A 177 -1.88 4.79 11.17
C LEU A 177 -1.91 5.99 10.22
N MET A 178 -3.06 6.30 9.62
CA MET A 178 -3.22 7.42 8.69
C MET A 178 -2.89 8.76 9.34
N TRP A 179 -3.36 8.96 10.57
CA TRP A 179 -3.04 10.15 11.35
C TRP A 179 -1.54 10.31 11.60
N ALA A 180 -0.86 9.22 11.93
CA ALA A 180 0.57 9.25 12.21
C ALA A 180 1.40 9.43 10.93
N LEU A 181 1.06 8.73 9.83
CA LEU A 181 1.71 8.93 8.53
C LEU A 181 1.55 10.35 8.01
N GLY A 182 0.36 10.96 8.16
CA GLY A 182 0.13 12.35 7.77
C GLY A 182 1.06 13.34 8.47
N LYS A 183 1.47 13.06 9.71
CA LYS A 183 2.45 13.88 10.44
C LYS A 183 3.89 13.65 9.99
N VAL A 184 4.24 12.42 9.62
CA VAL A 184 5.63 12.03 9.33
C VAL A 184 6.01 12.33 7.88
N VAL A 185 5.14 12.03 6.92
CA VAL A 185 5.42 12.18 5.49
C VAL A 185 5.35 13.65 5.07
N GLY A 186 4.44 14.42 5.68
CA GLY A 186 4.37 15.87 5.46
C GLY A 186 3.91 16.29 4.06
N THR A 187 3.32 15.38 3.28
CA THR A 187 2.73 15.66 1.97
C THR A 187 1.21 15.83 2.08
N PRO A 188 0.59 16.70 1.27
CA PRO A 188 -0.87 16.79 1.19
C PRO A 188 -1.50 15.55 0.52
N GLU A 189 -0.71 14.81 -0.25
CA GLU A 189 -1.11 13.56 -0.90
C GLU A 189 -1.15 12.41 0.11
N VAL A 190 -2.27 11.69 0.12
CA VAL A 190 -2.52 10.57 1.02
C VAL A 190 -1.92 9.28 0.42
N LEU A 191 -1.08 8.59 1.18
CA LEU A 191 -0.52 7.30 0.76
C LEU A 191 -1.59 6.20 0.71
N ARG A 192 -1.56 5.37 -0.33
CA ARG A 192 -2.39 4.16 -0.44
C ARG A 192 -1.95 3.13 0.60
N VAL A 193 -2.91 2.65 1.39
CA VAL A 193 -2.70 1.60 2.41
C VAL A 193 -3.45 0.34 2.00
N TYR A 194 -2.76 -0.79 1.82
CA TYR A 194 -3.35 -2.09 1.55
C TYR A 194 -3.61 -2.84 2.86
N ILE A 195 -4.84 -3.23 3.10
CA ILE A 195 -5.26 -3.88 4.36
C ILE A 195 -5.41 -5.38 4.13
N GLY A 196 -4.67 -6.21 4.86
CA GLY A 196 -4.77 -7.66 4.68
C GLY A 196 -3.87 -8.46 5.61
N SER A 197 -3.76 -9.75 5.32
CA SER A 197 -2.89 -10.69 6.01
C SER A 197 -2.14 -11.52 4.98
N PHE A 198 -0.93 -11.08 4.66
CA PHE A 198 -0.14 -11.56 3.52
C PHE A 198 0.68 -12.79 3.90
N TRP A 199 -0.02 -13.90 4.10
CA TRP A 199 0.53 -15.20 4.44
C TRP A 199 -0.44 -16.32 4.04
N SER A 200 0.04 -17.57 3.94
CA SER A 200 -0.80 -18.70 3.54
C SER A 200 -1.57 -19.35 4.71
N GLN A 201 -1.63 -18.71 5.88
CA GLN A 201 -2.32 -19.26 7.06
C GLN A 201 -3.81 -18.89 7.06
N PRO A 202 -4.68 -19.72 7.68
CA PRO A 202 -6.10 -19.41 7.82
C PRO A 202 -6.35 -18.10 8.57
N LEU A 203 -7.38 -17.35 8.17
CA LEU A 203 -7.79 -16.11 8.83
C LEU A 203 -8.33 -16.39 10.24
N LEU A 204 -7.88 -15.60 11.22
CA LEU A 204 -8.36 -15.69 12.61
C LEU A 204 -9.75 -15.07 12.77
N VAL A 205 -9.95 -13.85 12.27
CA VAL A 205 -11.26 -13.17 12.16
C VAL A 205 -11.62 -13.01 10.67
N PRO A 206 -12.56 -13.82 10.13
CA PRO A 206 -12.86 -13.86 8.70
C PRO A 206 -13.84 -12.75 8.23
N ASP A 207 -14.36 -11.92 9.14
CA ASP A 207 -15.43 -10.94 8.86
C ASP A 207 -15.13 -10.01 7.67
N ASN A 208 -13.86 -9.64 7.47
CA ASN A 208 -13.41 -8.75 6.41
C ASN A 208 -12.66 -9.46 5.27
N ARG A 209 -12.80 -10.79 5.13
CA ARG A 209 -12.08 -11.59 4.13
C ARG A 209 -12.13 -10.99 2.72
N ARG A 210 -13.32 -10.60 2.25
CA ARG A 210 -13.50 -9.99 0.92
C ARG A 210 -12.68 -8.72 0.74
N LEU A 211 -12.57 -7.89 1.78
CA LEU A 211 -11.74 -6.68 1.74
C LEU A 211 -10.27 -7.07 1.61
N PHE A 212 -9.79 -8.04 2.40
CA PHE A 212 -8.39 -8.47 2.37
C PHE A 212 -7.98 -9.00 1.00
N GLU A 213 -8.82 -9.84 0.38
CA GLU A 213 -8.58 -10.40 -0.95
C GLU A 213 -8.57 -9.32 -2.05
N LEU A 214 -9.48 -8.34 -1.99
CA LEU A 214 -9.50 -7.21 -2.94
C LEU A 214 -8.26 -6.33 -2.81
N GLU A 215 -7.84 -6.03 -1.58
CA GLU A 215 -6.66 -5.23 -1.29
C GLU A 215 -5.37 -5.95 -1.70
N GLU A 216 -5.31 -7.26 -1.52
CA GLU A 216 -4.23 -8.11 -1.98
C GLU A 216 -4.12 -8.07 -3.51
N GLN A 217 -5.23 -8.26 -4.23
CA GLN A 217 -5.26 -8.15 -5.69
C GLN A 217 -4.84 -6.77 -6.19
N ASP A 218 -5.27 -5.69 -5.53
CA ASP A 218 -4.84 -4.33 -5.86
C ASP A 218 -3.32 -4.17 -5.72
N LEU A 219 -2.73 -4.68 -4.63
CA LEU A 219 -1.30 -4.64 -4.40
C LEU A 219 -0.54 -5.49 -5.43
N PHE A 220 -1.05 -6.68 -5.71
CA PHE A 220 -0.42 -7.62 -6.65
C PHE A 220 -0.41 -7.05 -8.07
N ARG A 221 -1.51 -6.44 -8.53
CA ARG A 221 -1.55 -5.76 -9.83
C ARG A 221 -0.53 -4.63 -9.93
N ASP A 222 -0.35 -3.85 -8.87
CA ASP A 222 0.64 -2.77 -8.83
C ASP A 222 2.08 -3.31 -8.91
N ILE A 223 2.39 -4.39 -8.19
CA ILE A 223 3.70 -5.07 -8.27
C ILE A 223 3.91 -5.73 -9.65
N GLN A 224 2.87 -6.37 -10.19
CA GLN A 224 2.93 -7.11 -11.45
C GLN A 224 3.16 -6.19 -12.65
N GLY A 225 2.68 -4.94 -12.58
CA GLY A 225 2.91 -3.90 -13.57
C GLY A 225 4.31 -3.25 -13.54
N LEU A 226 5.15 -3.57 -12.54
CA LEU A 226 6.45 -2.92 -12.40
C LEU A 226 7.36 -3.05 -13.62
N PRO A 227 7.60 -4.24 -14.21
CA PRO A 227 8.47 -4.37 -15.39
C PRO A 227 8.01 -3.45 -16.54
N ARG A 228 6.71 -3.49 -16.85
CA ARG A 228 6.08 -2.71 -17.91
C ARG A 228 6.31 -1.20 -17.78
N HIS A 229 6.28 -0.67 -16.57
CA HIS A 229 6.45 0.77 -16.31
C HIS A 229 7.88 1.17 -15.90
N ALA A 230 8.86 0.28 -16.04
CA ALA A 230 10.23 0.54 -15.59
C ALA A 230 10.90 1.69 -16.35
N ALA A 231 10.69 1.79 -17.67
CA ALA A 231 11.28 2.84 -18.48
C ALA A 231 10.76 4.24 -18.08
N LEU A 232 9.45 4.37 -17.81
CA LEU A 232 8.84 5.61 -17.34
C LEU A 232 9.38 6.05 -15.98
N ARG A 233 9.51 5.11 -15.04
CA ARG A 233 10.04 5.40 -13.71
C ARG A 233 11.52 5.79 -13.77
N LYS A 234 12.34 5.12 -14.60
CA LYS A 234 13.74 5.51 -14.84
C LYS A 234 13.86 6.93 -15.44
N LEU A 235 12.96 7.29 -16.37
CA LEU A 235 12.90 8.64 -16.93
C LEU A 235 12.57 9.68 -15.85
N ASN A 236 11.58 9.40 -15.00
CA ASN A 236 11.21 10.29 -13.90
C ASN A 236 12.35 10.48 -12.89
N ASP A 237 13.05 9.40 -12.52
CA ASP A 237 14.21 9.48 -11.63
C ASP A 237 15.38 10.27 -12.26
N LEU A 238 15.58 10.14 -13.58
CA LEU A 238 16.54 10.95 -14.32
C LEU A 238 16.18 12.44 -14.27
N VAL A 239 14.89 12.79 -14.45
CA VAL A 239 14.39 14.17 -14.32
C VAL A 239 14.64 14.72 -12.91
N LYS A 240 14.24 13.98 -11.87
CA LYS A 240 14.45 14.36 -10.47
C LYS A 240 15.94 14.63 -10.20
N ARG A 241 16.81 13.71 -10.64
CA ARG A 241 18.26 13.84 -10.46
C ARG A 241 18.86 15.01 -11.23
N ALA A 242 18.41 15.26 -12.46
CA ALA A 242 18.84 16.38 -13.27
C ALA A 242 18.52 17.72 -12.59
N ARG A 243 17.32 17.87 -12.02
CA ARG A 243 16.93 19.07 -11.25
C ARG A 243 17.83 19.26 -10.03
N LEU A 244 18.05 18.22 -9.24
CA LEU A 244 18.94 18.29 -8.07
C LEU A 244 20.38 18.65 -8.47
N ALA A 245 20.91 18.07 -9.56
CA ALA A 245 22.24 18.39 -10.08
C ALA A 245 22.35 19.86 -10.53
N ARG A 246 21.29 20.38 -11.18
CA ARG A 246 21.18 21.80 -11.57
C ARG A 246 21.24 22.71 -10.35
N VAL A 247 20.45 22.42 -9.33
CA VAL A 247 20.44 23.18 -8.06
C VAL A 247 21.79 23.15 -7.38
N HIS A 248 22.39 21.95 -7.27
CA HIS A 248 23.71 21.81 -6.68
C HIS A 248 24.78 22.62 -7.44
N ALA A 249 24.73 22.63 -8.77
CA ALA A 249 25.63 23.44 -9.60
C ALA A 249 25.48 24.94 -9.30
N TYR A 250 24.26 25.45 -9.14
CA TYR A 250 24.04 26.85 -8.74
C TYR A 250 24.58 27.16 -7.34
N ILE A 251 24.34 26.28 -6.37
CA ILE A 251 24.84 26.44 -4.99
C ILE A 251 26.37 26.54 -5.01
N ILE A 252 27.06 25.55 -5.59
CA ILE A 252 28.53 25.52 -5.61
C ILE A 252 29.11 26.72 -6.37
N SER A 253 28.49 27.10 -7.49
CA SER A 253 28.94 28.25 -8.29
C SER A 253 28.75 29.58 -7.56
N TYR A 254 27.65 29.74 -6.82
CA TYR A 254 27.40 30.93 -6.00
C TYR A 254 28.43 31.04 -4.88
N LEU A 255 28.70 29.93 -4.18
CA LEU A 255 29.73 29.88 -3.13
C LEU A 255 31.10 30.24 -3.70
N LYS A 256 31.46 29.72 -4.88
CA LYS A 256 32.71 30.08 -5.56
C LYS A 256 32.78 31.56 -5.92
N LYS A 257 31.68 32.13 -6.45
CA LYS A 257 31.59 33.56 -6.83
C LYS A 257 31.78 34.49 -5.64
N GLU A 258 31.30 34.11 -4.46
CA GLU A 258 31.40 34.90 -3.24
C GLU A 258 32.77 34.77 -2.52
N MET A 259 33.63 33.84 -2.91
CA MET A 259 34.92 33.64 -2.24
C MET A 259 35.95 34.72 -2.61
N PRO A 260 36.66 35.31 -1.64
CA PRO A 260 37.71 36.28 -1.92
C PRO A 260 38.95 35.61 -2.51
N SER A 261 39.63 36.29 -3.44
CA SER A 261 40.78 35.76 -4.16
C SER A 261 42.02 35.57 -3.28
N VAL A 262 42.25 36.45 -2.28
CA VAL A 262 43.54 36.54 -1.56
C VAL A 262 43.41 36.30 -0.06
N PHE A 263 42.72 37.17 0.70
CA PHE A 263 42.65 37.11 2.17
C PHE A 263 41.23 36.87 2.70
N GLY A 264 41.09 36.42 3.95
CA GLY A 264 39.79 36.28 4.64
C GLY A 264 38.95 35.05 4.26
N LYS A 265 39.55 34.06 3.58
CA LYS A 265 38.87 32.89 3.02
C LYS A 265 38.15 32.03 4.07
N GLU A 266 38.79 31.75 5.20
CA GLU A 266 38.18 30.91 6.26
C GLU A 266 36.96 31.57 6.90
N ASN A 267 37.07 32.85 7.25
CA ASN A 267 35.97 33.60 7.84
C ASN A 267 34.80 33.73 6.86
N LYS A 268 35.07 34.00 5.57
CA LYS A 268 34.05 34.04 4.54
C LYS A 268 33.39 32.68 4.34
N LYS A 269 34.15 31.57 4.35
CA LYS A 269 33.58 30.22 4.28
C LYS A 269 32.61 29.95 5.43
N LYS A 270 33.02 30.20 6.68
CA LYS A 270 32.14 30.03 7.86
C LYS A 270 30.89 30.90 7.75
N GLN A 271 31.03 32.14 7.30
CA GLN A 271 29.90 33.05 7.07
C GLN A 271 28.95 32.55 5.97
N LEU A 272 29.46 32.02 4.86
CA LEU A 272 28.65 31.50 3.75
C LEU A 272 27.87 30.25 4.16
N ILE A 273 28.48 29.34 4.93
CA ILE A 273 27.80 28.15 5.46
C ILE A 273 26.67 28.57 6.41
N LEU A 274 26.91 29.54 7.31
CA LEU A 274 25.87 30.07 8.20
C LEU A 274 24.72 30.73 7.40
N LYS A 275 25.05 31.43 6.32
CA LYS A 275 24.07 32.10 5.44
C LYS A 275 23.45 31.17 4.38
N LEU A 276 23.73 29.87 4.40
CA LEU A 276 23.25 28.93 3.38
C LEU A 276 21.73 28.95 3.18
N PRO A 277 20.87 29.03 4.23
CA PRO A 277 19.42 29.15 4.05
C PRO A 277 19.02 30.39 3.22
N VAL A 278 19.70 31.52 3.44
CA VAL A 278 19.48 32.76 2.70
C VAL A 278 19.96 32.64 1.26
N ILE A 279 21.08 31.92 1.05
CA ILE A 279 21.60 31.63 -0.30
C ILE A 279 20.61 30.76 -1.07
N PHE A 280 20.01 29.75 -0.45
CA PHE A 280 18.98 28.91 -1.08
C PHE A 280 17.79 29.75 -1.53
N ALA A 281 17.21 30.55 -0.63
CA ALA A 281 16.09 31.44 -0.96
C ALA A 281 16.42 32.42 -2.10
N LYS A 282 17.66 32.94 -2.15
CA LYS A 282 18.11 33.83 -3.21
C LYS A 282 18.21 33.10 -4.56
N ILE A 283 18.85 31.93 -4.60
CA ILE A 283 18.94 31.10 -5.81
C ILE A 283 17.55 30.71 -6.30
N GLN A 284 16.65 30.36 -5.38
CA GLN A 284 15.28 30.01 -5.68
C GLN A 284 14.55 31.12 -6.43
N LEU A 285 14.63 32.36 -5.94
CA LEU A 285 14.01 33.54 -6.56
C LEU A 285 14.65 33.91 -7.89
N GLU A 286 15.99 33.91 -7.98
CA GLU A 286 16.72 34.33 -9.18
C GLU A 286 16.63 33.31 -10.33
N GLN A 287 16.53 32.02 -10.02
CA GLN A 287 16.55 30.93 -11.01
C GLN A 287 15.18 30.28 -11.23
N HIS A 288 14.13 30.76 -10.55
CA HIS A 288 12.77 30.22 -10.62
C HIS A 288 12.69 28.71 -10.34
N ILE A 289 13.33 28.26 -9.25
CA ILE A 289 13.41 26.85 -8.87
C ILE A 289 12.41 26.56 -7.73
N SER A 290 11.83 25.36 -7.72
CA SER A 290 10.95 24.92 -6.63
C SER A 290 11.74 24.71 -5.33
N PRO A 291 11.19 25.03 -4.14
CA PRO A 291 11.84 24.69 -2.88
C PRO A 291 12.15 23.20 -2.75
N GLY A 292 11.32 22.33 -3.32
CA GLY A 292 11.49 20.87 -3.26
C GLY A 292 12.67 20.32 -4.07
N ASP A 293 13.27 21.12 -4.96
CA ASP A 293 14.48 20.70 -5.70
C ASP A 293 15.78 20.90 -4.88
N PHE A 294 15.70 21.61 -3.74
CA PHE A 294 16.86 21.89 -2.89
C PHE A 294 17.19 20.73 -1.95
N PRO A 295 18.48 20.46 -1.70
CA PRO A 295 18.88 19.47 -0.70
C PRO A 295 18.59 19.98 0.71
N ASP A 296 18.60 19.06 1.69
CA ASP A 296 18.54 19.43 3.10
C ASP A 296 19.67 20.41 3.46
N CYS A 297 19.27 21.56 4.02
CA CYS A 297 20.19 22.66 4.27
C CYS A 297 21.21 22.31 5.35
N GLN A 298 20.77 21.65 6.42
CA GLN A 298 21.64 21.29 7.55
C GLN A 298 22.69 20.26 7.10
N LYS A 299 22.29 19.25 6.33
CA LYS A 299 23.21 18.26 5.78
C LYS A 299 24.20 18.88 4.81
N MET A 300 23.75 19.82 3.98
CA MET A 300 24.62 20.55 3.07
C MET A 300 25.63 21.41 3.85
N GLN A 301 25.23 22.06 4.96
CA GLN A 301 26.14 22.81 5.82
C GLN A 301 27.26 21.92 6.39
N GLU A 302 26.90 20.75 6.93
CA GLU A 302 27.86 19.75 7.44
C GLU A 302 28.85 19.33 6.35
N MET A 303 28.36 18.92 5.17
CA MET A 303 29.21 18.47 4.07
C MET A 303 30.14 19.58 3.57
N LEU A 304 29.64 20.81 3.47
CA LEU A 304 30.45 21.96 3.01
C LEU A 304 31.59 22.31 3.99
N MET A 305 31.48 21.98 5.27
CA MET A 305 32.59 22.19 6.22
C MET A 305 33.86 21.43 5.81
N ALA A 306 33.72 20.23 5.24
CA ALA A 306 34.84 19.40 4.82
C ALA A 306 35.50 19.84 3.50
N HIS A 307 34.90 20.78 2.75
CA HIS A 307 35.34 21.14 1.40
C HIS A 307 36.11 22.47 1.35
N ASP A 308 37.10 22.57 0.47
CA ASP A 308 37.81 23.83 0.19
C ASP A 308 37.09 24.62 -0.92
N PHE A 309 36.48 25.73 -0.53
CA PHE A 309 35.67 26.56 -1.44
C PHE A 309 36.52 27.24 -2.53
N THR A 310 37.84 27.35 -2.35
CA THR A 310 38.71 27.90 -3.39
C THR A 310 38.85 26.96 -4.59
N LYS A 311 38.68 25.66 -4.37
CA LYS A 311 38.74 24.61 -5.40
C LYS A 311 37.43 24.42 -6.15
N PHE A 312 36.35 25.09 -5.71
CA PHE A 312 35.10 25.05 -6.44
C PHE A 312 35.24 25.69 -7.82
N HIS A 313 34.46 25.15 -8.76
CA HIS A 313 34.40 25.64 -10.12
C HIS A 313 33.40 26.79 -10.22
N SER A 314 33.71 27.77 -11.07
CA SER A 314 32.75 28.81 -11.45
C SER A 314 31.62 28.21 -12.29
N LEU A 315 30.51 28.95 -12.37
CA LEU A 315 29.37 28.57 -13.20
C LEU A 315 29.81 28.34 -14.65
N LYS A 316 29.36 27.22 -15.24
CA LYS A 316 29.61 26.88 -16.65
C LYS A 316 28.27 26.88 -17.40
N PRO A 317 27.85 28.01 -18.00
CA PRO A 317 26.53 28.13 -18.63
C PRO A 317 26.23 27.05 -19.65
N LYS A 318 27.21 26.71 -20.51
CA LYS A 318 27.07 25.65 -21.53
C LYS A 318 26.64 24.29 -20.99
N LEU A 319 27.09 23.92 -19.78
CA LEU A 319 26.70 22.64 -19.16
C LEU A 319 25.26 22.69 -18.61
N LEU A 320 24.82 23.86 -18.14
CA LEU A 320 23.45 24.08 -17.68
C LEU A 320 22.48 24.15 -18.85
N GLU A 321 22.86 24.84 -19.93
CA GLU A 321 22.10 24.89 -21.18
C GLU A 321 21.84 23.48 -21.74
N ALA A 322 22.85 22.61 -21.75
CA ALA A 322 22.69 21.22 -22.17
C ALA A 322 21.72 20.44 -21.27
N LEU A 323 21.74 20.69 -19.96
CA LEU A 323 20.84 20.06 -19.00
C LEU A 323 19.39 20.55 -19.17
N ASP A 324 19.21 21.85 -19.42
CA ASP A 324 17.91 22.46 -19.66
C ASP A 324 17.33 22.03 -21.02
N GLU A 325 18.16 21.89 -22.07
CA GLU A 325 17.74 21.32 -23.36
C GLU A 325 17.26 19.87 -23.18
N MET A 326 18.01 19.05 -22.44
CA MET A 326 17.61 17.68 -22.14
C MET A 326 16.23 17.64 -21.46
N LEU A 327 16.03 18.47 -20.42
CA LEU A 327 14.79 18.51 -19.64
C LEU A 327 13.58 19.02 -20.43
N THR A 328 13.78 19.98 -21.34
CA THR A 328 12.67 20.65 -22.04
C THR A 328 12.35 20.04 -23.40
N ARG A 329 13.36 19.55 -24.12
CA ARG A 329 13.24 19.11 -25.51
C ARG A 329 13.40 17.61 -25.66
N ASP A 330 14.47 17.03 -25.13
CA ASP A 330 14.78 15.62 -25.38
C ASP A 330 13.83 14.69 -24.64
N ILE A 331 13.51 15.00 -23.38
CA ILE A 331 12.53 14.24 -22.60
C ILE A 331 11.13 14.33 -23.24
N ALA A 332 10.74 15.51 -23.72
CA ALA A 332 9.46 15.68 -24.41
C ALA A 332 9.35 14.81 -25.68
N LYS A 333 10.45 14.59 -26.40
CA LYS A 333 10.50 13.68 -27.56
C LYS A 333 10.48 12.20 -27.17
N LEU A 334 10.95 11.85 -25.98
CA LEU A 334 10.91 10.47 -25.48
C LEU A 334 9.50 10.05 -25.05
N MET A 335 8.66 10.97 -24.57
CA MET A 335 7.32 10.64 -24.05
C MET A 335 6.39 9.94 -25.07
N PRO A 336 6.32 10.33 -26.35
CA PRO A 336 5.56 9.57 -27.35
C PRO A 336 6.12 8.16 -27.60
N LEU A 337 7.45 8.03 -27.68
CA LEU A 337 8.11 6.73 -27.92
C LEU A 337 7.88 5.77 -26.75
N LEU A 338 7.97 6.28 -25.52
CA LEU A 338 7.73 5.52 -24.30
C LEU A 338 6.29 5.00 -24.23
N ARG A 339 5.31 5.83 -24.61
CA ARG A 339 3.90 5.40 -24.66
C ARG A 339 3.66 4.32 -25.72
N GLN A 340 4.36 4.40 -26.85
CA GLN A 340 4.30 3.38 -27.88
C GLN A 340 4.95 2.08 -27.40
N GLU A 341 6.11 2.16 -26.73
CA GLU A 341 6.79 1.02 -26.12
C GLU A 341 5.91 0.34 -25.05
N GLU A 342 5.20 1.09 -24.20
CA GLU A 342 4.26 0.52 -23.21
C GLU A 342 3.05 -0.20 -23.84
N LEU A 343 2.66 0.16 -25.07
CA LEU A 343 1.58 -0.49 -25.83
C LEU A 343 2.08 -1.71 -26.60
N GLU A 344 3.30 -1.65 -27.12
CA GLU A 344 3.96 -2.70 -27.90
C GLU A 344 4.69 -3.73 -27.03
N SER A 345 4.95 -3.41 -25.75
CA SER A 345 5.75 -4.25 -24.86
C SER A 345 5.15 -5.65 -24.74
N THR A 346 5.93 -6.64 -25.17
CA THR A 346 5.69 -8.06 -24.91
C THR A 346 6.25 -8.50 -23.56
N GLU A 347 6.86 -7.59 -22.78
CA GLU A 347 7.29 -7.86 -21.41
C GLU A 347 6.08 -8.33 -20.61
N VAL A 348 6.09 -9.62 -20.31
CA VAL A 348 5.06 -10.19 -19.45
C VAL A 348 5.32 -9.62 -18.06
N GLY A 349 4.28 -9.06 -17.44
CA GLY A 349 4.35 -8.63 -16.04
C GLY A 349 4.82 -9.78 -15.14
N VAL A 350 5.04 -9.51 -13.86
CA VAL A 350 5.55 -10.52 -12.91
C VAL A 350 4.74 -11.82 -13.03
N GLN A 351 5.43 -12.95 -13.24
CA GLN A 351 4.83 -14.27 -13.41
C GLN A 351 5.15 -15.20 -12.23
N GLY A 352 4.29 -16.20 -12.03
CA GLY A 352 4.46 -17.22 -10.99
C GLY A 352 4.23 -16.72 -9.57
N GLY A 353 4.41 -17.60 -8.59
CA GLY A 353 4.15 -17.33 -7.17
C GLY A 353 2.70 -16.89 -6.94
N ALA A 354 2.51 -15.99 -5.97
CA ALA A 354 1.19 -15.51 -5.58
C ALA A 354 0.46 -14.67 -6.67
N PHE A 355 1.14 -14.37 -7.78
CA PHE A 355 0.57 -13.60 -8.90
C PHE A 355 -0.17 -14.47 -9.93
N GLU A 356 -0.16 -15.80 -9.79
CA GLU A 356 -0.93 -16.67 -10.66
C GLU A 356 -2.44 -16.54 -10.37
N GLY A 357 -3.23 -16.24 -11.41
CA GLY A 357 -4.70 -16.13 -11.30
C GLY A 357 -5.42 -17.42 -10.87
N THR A 358 -4.70 -18.54 -10.77
CA THR A 358 -5.18 -19.81 -10.21
C THR A 358 -5.43 -19.72 -8.70
N HIS A 359 -4.86 -18.74 -8.01
CA HIS A 359 -4.98 -18.57 -6.56
C HIS A 359 -6.40 -18.18 -6.10
N MET A 360 -7.23 -17.64 -7.00
CA MET A 360 -8.67 -17.39 -6.76
C MET A 360 -9.53 -18.67 -6.87
N GLY A 361 -8.90 -19.82 -7.12
CA GLY A 361 -9.56 -21.09 -7.36
C GLY A 361 -10.18 -21.19 -8.76
N PRO A 362 -10.55 -22.39 -9.20
CA PRO A 362 -11.20 -22.60 -10.51
C PRO A 362 -12.66 -22.13 -10.53
N PHE A 363 -13.18 -21.63 -9.41
CA PHE A 363 -14.55 -21.19 -9.23
C PHE A 363 -14.54 -19.76 -8.69
N VAL A 364 -15.24 -18.86 -9.36
CA VAL A 364 -15.50 -17.53 -8.82
C VAL A 364 -16.45 -17.71 -7.63
N GLU A 365 -15.98 -17.46 -6.39
CA GLU A 365 -16.88 -17.22 -5.26
C GLU A 365 -17.62 -15.89 -5.50
N ARG A 366 -18.62 -15.93 -6.39
CA ARG A 366 -19.52 -14.81 -6.60
C ARG A 366 -20.21 -14.53 -5.28
N GLY A 367 -20.07 -13.31 -4.79
CA GLY A 367 -20.87 -12.85 -3.66
C GLY A 367 -22.37 -13.05 -3.96
N PRO A 368 -23.23 -13.15 -2.95
CA PRO A 368 -24.67 -13.35 -3.16
C PRO A 368 -25.32 -12.30 -4.08
N ASP A 369 -24.68 -11.14 -4.29
CA ASP A 369 -25.13 -10.07 -5.20
C ASP A 369 -24.66 -10.23 -6.65
N GLU A 370 -23.63 -11.04 -6.95
CA GLU A 370 -23.04 -11.20 -8.30
C GLU A 370 -23.52 -12.47 -9.03
N ALA A 371 -24.20 -13.38 -8.34
CA ALA A 371 -24.73 -14.61 -8.92
C ALA A 371 -25.94 -14.40 -9.87
N LEU A 372 -26.36 -13.15 -10.12
CA LEU A 372 -27.54 -12.82 -10.92
C LEU A 372 -27.22 -12.19 -12.29
N GLU A 373 -25.94 -11.94 -12.62
CA GLU A 373 -25.59 -11.21 -13.87
C GLU A 373 -25.43 -12.08 -15.13
N ASP A 374 -25.47 -13.42 -15.03
CA ASP A 374 -25.41 -14.32 -16.20
C ASP A 374 -26.79 -14.79 -16.70
N GLY A 375 -27.79 -13.91 -16.60
CA GLY A 375 -29.04 -14.00 -17.35
C GLY A 375 -29.29 -12.64 -17.97
N GLU A 376 -29.61 -12.64 -19.27
CA GLU A 376 -30.02 -11.49 -20.10
C GLU A 376 -30.39 -10.22 -19.30
N GLU A 377 -29.82 -9.08 -19.69
CA GLU A 377 -30.18 -7.73 -19.23
C GLU A 377 -31.70 -7.47 -19.41
N ALA A 378 -32.52 -8.05 -18.55
CA ALA A 378 -33.85 -7.61 -18.26
C ALA A 378 -33.68 -6.58 -17.15
N SER A 379 -34.13 -5.35 -17.40
CA SER A 379 -34.17 -4.28 -16.43
C SER A 379 -34.75 -4.77 -15.10
N ASP A 380 -33.88 -4.89 -14.09
CA ASP A 380 -34.19 -5.33 -12.72
C ASP A 380 -35.18 -4.38 -11.99
N ASP A 381 -35.57 -3.29 -12.66
CA ASP A 381 -36.59 -2.33 -12.23
C ASP A 381 -38.03 -2.78 -12.55
N GLU A 382 -38.25 -3.86 -13.32
CA GLU A 382 -39.59 -4.38 -13.67
C GLU A 382 -39.97 -5.73 -13.01
N ALA A 383 -39.10 -6.34 -12.20
CA ALA A 383 -39.42 -7.60 -11.54
C ALA A 383 -40.48 -7.42 -10.43
N GLU A 384 -41.69 -7.93 -10.70
CA GLU A 384 -42.80 -8.05 -9.75
C GLU A 384 -42.35 -8.73 -8.46
N TRP A 385 -42.73 -8.19 -7.30
CA TRP A 385 -42.30 -8.72 -6.01
C TRP A 385 -42.78 -10.17 -5.84
N VAL A 386 -41.85 -11.09 -5.54
CA VAL A 386 -42.11 -12.55 -5.54
C VAL A 386 -43.25 -12.95 -4.59
N VAL A 387 -43.42 -12.17 -3.52
CA VAL A 387 -44.41 -12.40 -2.46
C VAL A 387 -45.82 -11.93 -2.86
N THR A 388 -45.98 -11.17 -3.94
CA THR A 388 -47.26 -10.58 -4.37
C THR A 388 -48.36 -11.62 -4.54
N LYS A 389 -48.02 -12.83 -5.03
CA LYS A 389 -48.98 -13.92 -5.29
C LYS A 389 -49.63 -14.45 -4.02
N ASP A 390 -48.87 -14.53 -2.94
CA ASP A 390 -49.31 -15.07 -1.65
C ASP A 390 -49.64 -13.96 -0.64
N LYS A 391 -49.53 -12.69 -1.04
CA LYS A 391 -49.74 -11.53 -0.16
C LYS A 391 -51.11 -11.58 0.53
N SER A 392 -52.19 -11.83 -0.20
CA SER A 392 -53.54 -11.88 0.40
C SER A 392 -53.68 -12.95 1.49
N LYS A 393 -53.03 -14.11 1.31
CA LYS A 393 -52.99 -15.19 2.32
C LYS A 393 -52.24 -14.74 3.58
N TYR A 394 -51.13 -14.04 3.41
CA TYR A 394 -50.35 -13.55 4.54
C TYR A 394 -51.03 -12.38 5.24
N ASP A 395 -51.69 -11.49 4.52
CA ASP A 395 -52.47 -10.36 5.07
C ASP A 395 -53.61 -10.87 5.96
N GLU A 396 -54.32 -11.94 5.56
CA GLU A 396 -55.34 -12.58 6.41
C GLU A 396 -54.76 -13.03 7.76
N ILE A 397 -53.57 -13.66 7.75
CA ILE A 397 -52.89 -14.09 8.98
C ILE A 397 -52.45 -12.86 9.79
N PHE A 398 -51.88 -11.86 9.12
CA PHE A 398 -51.39 -10.62 9.73
C PHE A 398 -52.50 -9.89 10.49
N TYR A 399 -53.64 -9.62 9.85
CA TYR A 399 -54.75 -8.92 10.50
C TYR A 399 -55.43 -9.74 11.60
N ASN A 400 -55.45 -11.07 11.48
CA ASN A 400 -55.93 -11.96 12.55
C ASN A 400 -55.05 -11.92 13.81
N LEU A 401 -53.77 -11.53 13.70
CA LEU A 401 -52.86 -11.32 14.83
C LEU A 401 -53.08 -9.97 15.56
N ALA A 402 -54.07 -9.18 15.11
CA ALA A 402 -54.44 -7.89 15.65
C ALA A 402 -53.25 -6.91 15.74
N PRO A 403 -52.71 -6.46 14.59
CA PRO A 403 -51.66 -5.44 14.53
C PRO A 403 -52.22 -4.10 15.05
N ALA A 404 -51.36 -3.29 15.67
CA ALA A 404 -51.72 -1.95 16.11
C ALA A 404 -51.26 -0.96 15.04
N GLU A 405 -52.15 -0.08 14.57
CA GLU A 405 -51.83 0.93 13.54
C GLU A 405 -51.20 0.35 12.27
N GLY A 406 -51.58 -0.87 11.89
CA GLY A 406 -51.02 -1.55 10.71
C GLY A 406 -49.63 -2.15 10.92
N LYS A 407 -49.13 -2.20 12.17
CA LYS A 407 -47.85 -2.83 12.53
C LYS A 407 -48.02 -3.89 13.62
N LEU A 408 -47.34 -5.02 13.44
CA LEU A 408 -47.30 -6.10 14.41
C LEU A 408 -46.08 -5.94 15.31
N SER A 409 -46.29 -5.89 16.63
CA SER A 409 -45.19 -5.74 17.59
C SER A 409 -44.25 -6.95 17.56
N GLY A 410 -42.95 -6.73 17.75
CA GLY A 410 -41.97 -7.82 17.75
C GLY A 410 -42.24 -8.92 18.77
N SER A 411 -42.90 -8.62 19.89
CA SER A 411 -43.35 -9.63 20.88
C SER A 411 -44.43 -10.56 20.32
N LYS A 412 -45.42 -10.01 19.59
CA LYS A 412 -46.49 -10.79 18.95
C LYS A 412 -45.95 -11.57 17.76
N ALA A 413 -45.16 -10.90 16.91
CA ALA A 413 -44.50 -11.54 15.78
C ALA A 413 -43.61 -12.70 16.21
N LYS A 414 -42.78 -12.53 17.25
CA LYS A 414 -41.96 -13.61 17.81
C LYS A 414 -42.81 -14.79 18.29
N THR A 415 -43.91 -14.53 18.98
CA THR A 415 -44.81 -15.59 19.48
C THR A 415 -45.38 -16.41 18.32
N TRP A 416 -45.82 -15.74 17.27
CA TRP A 416 -46.30 -16.39 16.05
C TRP A 416 -45.19 -17.16 15.32
N MET A 417 -44.02 -16.54 15.11
CA MET A 417 -42.87 -17.14 14.44
C MET A 417 -42.39 -18.42 15.14
N VAL A 418 -42.36 -18.45 16.48
CA VAL A 418 -42.00 -19.66 17.25
C VAL A 418 -43.01 -20.79 17.02
N GLY A 419 -44.28 -20.47 16.73
CA GLY A 419 -45.31 -21.44 16.38
C GLY A 419 -45.02 -22.26 15.11
N THR A 420 -44.15 -21.75 14.23
CA THR A 420 -43.72 -22.43 12.98
C THR A 420 -42.76 -23.60 13.22
N LYS A 421 -42.30 -23.79 14.46
CA LYS A 421 -41.36 -24.84 14.89
C LYS A 421 -39.98 -24.78 14.22
N LEU A 422 -39.61 -23.64 13.62
CA LEU A 422 -38.24 -23.41 13.17
C LEU A 422 -37.30 -23.11 14.37
N PRO A 423 -36.00 -23.45 14.28
CA PRO A 423 -35.04 -23.12 15.32
C PRO A 423 -34.94 -21.61 15.58
N ASN A 424 -34.76 -21.21 16.85
CA ASN A 424 -34.68 -19.78 17.23
C ASN A 424 -33.56 -19.02 16.49
N SER A 425 -32.45 -19.67 16.15
CA SER A 425 -31.36 -19.05 15.36
C SER A 425 -31.80 -18.71 13.93
N VAL A 426 -32.65 -19.55 13.33
CA VAL A 426 -33.22 -19.34 12.00
C VAL A 426 -34.27 -18.23 12.05
N LEU A 427 -35.15 -18.25 13.06
CA LEU A 427 -36.16 -17.21 13.25
C LEU A 427 -35.54 -15.84 13.49
N GLY A 428 -34.45 -15.76 14.26
CA GLY A 428 -33.70 -14.51 14.46
C GLY A 428 -33.08 -13.97 13.17
N ARG A 429 -32.60 -14.85 12.28
CA ARG A 429 -32.13 -14.44 10.94
C ARG A 429 -33.26 -13.96 10.05
N ILE A 430 -34.41 -14.64 10.05
CA ILE A 430 -35.60 -14.22 9.29
C ILE A 430 -36.07 -12.86 9.79
N TRP A 431 -36.20 -12.66 11.10
CA TRP A 431 -36.53 -11.37 11.70
C TRP A 431 -35.62 -10.25 11.18
N LYS A 432 -34.30 -10.45 11.23
CA LYS A 432 -33.31 -9.47 10.76
C LYS A 432 -33.41 -9.17 9.27
N LEU A 433 -33.87 -10.13 8.46
CA LEU A 433 -34.10 -9.94 7.02
C LEU A 433 -35.44 -9.27 6.72
N SER A 434 -36.45 -9.49 7.56
CA SER A 434 -37.83 -9.03 7.34
C SER A 434 -38.13 -7.66 7.89
N ASP A 435 -37.49 -7.26 9.00
CA ASP A 435 -37.56 -5.91 9.58
C ASP A 435 -36.65 -4.97 8.76
N VAL A 436 -37.15 -4.52 7.60
CA VAL A 436 -36.39 -3.80 6.57
C VAL A 436 -36.12 -2.36 7.01
N ASP A 437 -37.09 -1.71 7.65
CA ASP A 437 -36.93 -0.35 8.18
C ASP A 437 -36.29 -0.32 9.59
N ARG A 438 -36.13 -1.48 10.23
CA ARG A 438 -35.44 -1.67 11.52
C ARG A 438 -36.12 -0.94 12.67
N ASP A 439 -37.43 -0.79 12.61
CA ASP A 439 -38.21 -0.14 13.66
C ASP A 439 -38.62 -1.09 14.80
N GLY A 440 -38.33 -2.39 14.65
CA GLY A 440 -38.62 -3.43 15.66
C GLY A 440 -40.06 -3.94 15.62
N MET A 441 -40.82 -3.59 14.58
CA MET A 441 -42.16 -4.05 14.27
C MET A 441 -42.18 -4.62 12.85
N LEU A 442 -43.30 -5.23 12.44
CA LEU A 442 -43.48 -5.68 11.05
C LEU A 442 -44.79 -5.10 10.52
N ASP A 443 -44.75 -4.37 9.41
CA ASP A 443 -45.95 -4.04 8.64
C ASP A 443 -46.46 -5.24 7.81
N ASP A 444 -47.51 -5.03 7.01
CA ASP A 444 -48.11 -6.08 6.18
C ASP A 444 -47.11 -6.65 5.16
N GLU A 445 -46.27 -5.80 4.55
CA GLU A 445 -45.31 -6.25 3.55
C GLU A 445 -44.13 -6.99 4.18
N GLU A 446 -43.63 -6.52 5.31
CA GLU A 446 -42.57 -7.18 6.07
C GLU A 446 -43.03 -8.51 6.67
N PHE A 447 -44.29 -8.58 7.12
CA PHE A 447 -44.87 -9.83 7.59
C PHE A 447 -45.05 -10.83 6.45
N ALA A 448 -45.49 -10.38 5.28
CA ALA A 448 -45.55 -11.22 4.09
C ALA A 448 -44.16 -11.72 3.68
N LEU A 449 -43.14 -10.86 3.75
CA LEU A 449 -41.74 -11.26 3.53
C LEU A 449 -41.26 -12.30 4.56
N ALA A 450 -41.56 -12.09 5.85
CA ALA A 450 -41.22 -13.04 6.91
C ALA A 450 -41.88 -14.40 6.68
N SER A 451 -43.17 -14.39 6.29
CA SER A 451 -43.94 -15.60 5.99
C SER A 451 -43.38 -16.36 4.81
N HIS A 452 -43.02 -15.66 3.74
CA HIS A 452 -42.37 -16.25 2.57
C HIS A 452 -41.01 -16.88 2.92
N LEU A 453 -40.17 -16.20 3.71
CA LEU A 453 -38.88 -16.75 4.16
C LEU A 453 -39.04 -17.96 5.09
N ILE A 454 -40.10 -18.00 5.91
CA ILE A 454 -40.46 -19.15 6.74
C ILE A 454 -40.87 -20.33 5.86
N GLU A 455 -41.77 -20.13 4.89
CA GLU A 455 -42.22 -21.18 3.97
C GLU A 455 -41.04 -21.73 3.15
N ALA A 456 -40.22 -20.86 2.55
CA ALA A 456 -39.02 -21.28 1.83
C ALA A 456 -38.08 -22.11 2.72
N LYS A 457 -37.95 -21.76 4.01
CA LYS A 457 -37.11 -22.51 4.93
C LYS A 457 -37.69 -23.86 5.33
N LEU A 458 -39.02 -23.96 5.44
CA LEU A 458 -39.75 -25.21 5.70
C LEU A 458 -39.68 -26.16 4.49
N GLU A 459 -39.65 -25.62 3.27
CA GLU A 459 -39.42 -26.36 2.02
C GLU A 459 -37.98 -26.83 1.83
N GLY A 460 -37.08 -26.44 2.74
CA GLY A 460 -35.68 -26.87 2.75
C GLY A 460 -34.71 -25.90 2.06
N HIS A 461 -35.16 -24.73 1.62
CA HIS A 461 -34.27 -23.73 1.01
C HIS A 461 -33.33 -23.05 2.03
N GLY A 462 -32.18 -22.58 1.54
CA GLY A 462 -31.24 -21.76 2.31
C GLY A 462 -31.77 -20.33 2.48
N LEU A 463 -31.53 -19.73 3.66
CA LEU A 463 -31.80 -18.31 3.85
C LEU A 463 -30.62 -17.50 3.29
N PRO A 464 -30.88 -16.40 2.55
CA PRO A 464 -29.81 -15.55 2.04
C PRO A 464 -29.05 -14.88 3.19
N ALA A 465 -27.82 -14.43 2.91
CA ALA A 465 -27.00 -13.70 3.90
C ALA A 465 -27.48 -12.25 4.04
N ASN A 466 -27.82 -11.61 2.92
CA ASN A 466 -28.42 -10.28 2.81
C ASN A 466 -29.71 -10.37 2.00
N LEU A 467 -30.68 -9.49 2.24
CA LEU A 467 -31.96 -9.51 1.52
C LEU A 467 -31.75 -9.01 0.07
N PRO A 468 -31.94 -9.86 -0.97
CA PRO A 468 -31.79 -9.43 -2.36
C PRO A 468 -32.86 -8.40 -2.75
N ARG A 469 -32.53 -7.45 -3.64
CA ARG A 469 -33.44 -6.34 -4.05
C ARG A 469 -34.83 -6.82 -4.49
N ARG A 470 -34.90 -7.96 -5.20
CA ARG A 470 -36.16 -8.59 -5.63
C ARG A 470 -37.10 -9.03 -4.49
N LEU A 471 -36.56 -9.30 -3.30
CA LEU A 471 -37.34 -9.66 -2.11
C LEU A 471 -37.66 -8.46 -1.22
N VAL A 472 -37.01 -7.31 -1.44
CA VAL A 472 -37.33 -6.06 -0.73
C VAL A 472 -38.76 -5.62 -1.12
N PRO A 473 -39.65 -5.37 -0.14
CA PRO A 473 -40.98 -4.85 -0.39
C PRO A 473 -40.95 -3.63 -1.31
N PRO A 474 -41.85 -3.52 -2.31
CA PRO A 474 -41.83 -2.42 -3.28
C PRO A 474 -41.81 -1.03 -2.63
N SER A 475 -42.57 -0.83 -1.55
CA SER A 475 -42.63 0.45 -0.83
C SER A 475 -41.31 0.82 -0.14
N LYS A 476 -40.47 -0.17 0.19
CA LYS A 476 -39.19 -0.03 0.90
C LYS A 476 -37.97 -0.14 -0.02
N ARG A 477 -38.16 -0.32 -1.33
CA ARG A 477 -37.06 -0.30 -2.31
C ARG A 477 -36.49 1.11 -2.40
N ARG A 478 -35.20 1.27 -2.06
CA ARG A 478 -34.48 2.53 -2.33
C ARG A 478 -34.51 2.82 -3.82
N GLN A 479 -35.02 4.00 -4.22
CA GLN A 479 -34.90 4.48 -5.60
C GLN A 479 -33.41 4.68 -5.90
N LYS A 480 -32.96 4.15 -7.05
CA LYS A 480 -31.58 4.33 -7.54
C LYS A 480 -31.43 5.80 -7.97
N GLY A 481 -31.13 6.68 -7.00
CA GLY A 481 -31.02 8.13 -7.24
C GLY A 481 -31.10 9.04 -5.99
N SER A 482 -31.51 8.55 -4.82
CA SER A 482 -31.55 9.37 -3.60
C SER A 482 -30.31 9.09 -2.75
N ALA A 483 -29.28 9.94 -2.93
CA ALA A 483 -28.14 9.99 -2.02
C ALA A 483 -28.56 10.75 -0.75
N GLU A 484 -28.64 10.03 0.37
CA GLU A 484 -28.37 10.54 1.73
C GLU A 484 -27.51 9.51 2.48
#